data_AF-H2V6L1-F1
#
_entry.id   AF-H2V6L1-F1
#
_cell.length_a   1.000
_cell.length_b   1.000
_cell.length_c   1.000
_cell.angle_alpha   90.00
_cell.angle_beta   90.00
_cell.angle_gamma   90.00
#
_symmetry.space_group_name_H-M   'P 1'
#
loop_
_entity.id
_entity.type
_entity.pdbx_description
1 polymer ?
#
loop_
_entity_poly.entity_id
_entity_poly.type
_entity_poly.pdbx_seq_one_letter_code
_entity_poly.pdbx_strand_id
1 'polypeptide(L)'
;MGLLTTIRKEWFIIGIVLVILLAKLEPSIGVKGGPLKPEVTIAYVAVSLIFFNSGLSLKTEELTSALLHFRLHLFVQSFTLIFFPLAVWLLLKLLALTAIDQWLLRGLQTVSCMPPPVSSAVILTKAVGGNEAAAIFNSAFGSFLGIIVTPLLLLLFLGSSSSVPFSSIFSQLFMTVVVPLILGQVCRSFAREFLERRKPPFGTVSSAVLLMIIYTTFCDTFSNPNIELGPISLLLVVLIIFSIQVSFMLLTFVLSTRAGSGFSPADTVAMVFCSTHKSLTLGIPMLKIVFEGYEHLSLISVPLLIYHPSQILLGSILVPTIRSWMTTRQKSSLLLR
;
A
#
# COMPACT_ATOMS: atom_id res chain seq x y z
N MET A 1 -6.61 18.60 23.31
CA MET A 1 -5.71 18.56 22.13
C MET A 1 -6.43 19.23 20.98
N GLY A 2 -5.87 20.32 20.42
CA GLY A 2 -6.62 21.24 19.54
C GLY A 2 -6.87 20.70 18.13
N LEU A 3 -7.98 21.11 17.52
CA LEU A 3 -8.43 20.71 16.17
C LEU A 3 -7.31 20.81 15.11
N LEU A 4 -6.48 21.86 15.15
CA LEU A 4 -5.34 22.07 14.26
C LEU A 4 -4.27 20.98 14.37
N THR A 5 -4.06 20.42 15.57
CA THR A 5 -3.09 19.33 15.76
C THR A 5 -3.60 18.01 15.18
N THR A 6 -4.90 17.75 15.27
CA THR A 6 -5.55 16.59 14.64
C THR A 6 -5.55 16.71 13.13
N ILE A 7 -5.89 17.90 12.58
CA ILE A 7 -5.87 18.16 11.13
C ILE A 7 -4.46 17.95 10.57
N ARG A 8 -3.43 18.45 11.25
CA ARG A 8 -2.04 18.26 10.79
C ARG A 8 -1.59 16.80 10.86
N LYS A 9 -2.11 16.03 11.82
CA LYS A 9 -1.75 14.61 11.99
C LYS A 9 -2.43 13.71 10.95
N GLU A 10 -3.68 14.02 10.60
CA GLU A 10 -4.52 13.22 9.69
C GLU A 10 -4.76 13.92 8.34
N TRP A 11 -3.89 14.88 7.96
CA TRP A 11 -4.07 15.75 6.78
C TRP A 11 -4.28 14.96 5.49
N PHE A 12 -3.63 13.80 5.37
CA PHE A 12 -3.71 12.95 4.20
C PHE A 12 -5.10 12.29 4.07
N ILE A 13 -5.66 11.79 5.18
CA ILE A 13 -7.02 11.20 5.20
C ILE A 13 -8.06 12.28 4.89
N ILE A 14 -7.92 13.45 5.52
CA ILE A 14 -8.78 14.61 5.23
C ILE A 14 -8.66 15.00 3.75
N GLY A 15 -7.43 15.01 3.22
CA GLY A 15 -7.15 15.27 1.81
C GLY A 15 -7.88 14.30 0.88
N ILE A 16 -7.89 12.99 1.19
CA ILE A 16 -8.62 11.98 0.41
C ILE A 16 -10.12 12.31 0.36
N VAL A 17 -10.73 12.59 1.52
CA VAL A 17 -12.16 12.93 1.58
C VAL A 17 -12.45 14.18 0.77
N LEU A 18 -11.63 15.23 0.92
CA LEU A 18 -11.78 16.49 0.19
C LEU A 18 -11.67 16.29 -1.32
N VAL A 19 -10.67 15.57 -1.83
CA VAL A 19 -10.52 15.36 -3.27
C VAL A 19 -11.64 14.49 -3.85
N ILE A 20 -12.18 13.53 -3.10
CA ILE A 20 -13.35 12.75 -3.54
C ILE A 20 -14.59 13.64 -3.62
N LEU A 21 -14.80 14.51 -2.62
CA LEU A 21 -15.92 15.47 -2.65
C LEU A 21 -15.78 16.46 -3.80
N LEU A 22 -14.58 17.01 -4.02
CA LEU A 22 -14.30 17.90 -5.14
C LEU A 22 -14.51 17.20 -6.49
N ALA A 23 -14.09 15.94 -6.61
CA ALA A 23 -14.31 15.15 -7.83
C ALA A 23 -15.80 14.93 -8.09
N LYS A 24 -16.62 14.80 -7.04
CA LYS A 24 -18.08 14.69 -7.17
C LYS A 24 -18.74 16.02 -7.60
N LEU A 25 -18.21 17.15 -7.10
CA LEU A 25 -18.76 18.47 -7.40
C LEU A 25 -18.38 18.96 -8.80
N GLU A 26 -17.11 18.76 -9.20
CA GLU A 26 -16.57 19.24 -10.47
C GLU A 26 -15.68 18.17 -11.12
N PRO A 27 -16.27 17.13 -11.74
CA PRO A 27 -15.51 16.06 -12.38
C PRO A 27 -14.89 16.48 -13.72
N SER A 28 -15.38 17.55 -14.35
CA SER A 28 -14.95 17.99 -15.69
C SER A 28 -13.45 18.34 -15.77
N ILE A 29 -12.87 18.80 -14.66
CA ILE A 29 -11.46 19.20 -14.57
C ILE A 29 -10.52 18.00 -14.66
N GLY A 30 -10.89 16.89 -14.01
CA GLY A 30 -10.06 15.72 -13.80
C GLY A 30 -10.40 14.52 -14.67
N VAL A 31 -11.39 14.64 -15.55
CA VAL A 31 -11.80 13.62 -16.52
C VAL A 31 -10.80 13.53 -17.68
N LYS A 32 -10.78 12.37 -18.36
CA LYS A 32 -10.10 12.22 -19.65
C LYS A 32 -10.49 13.31 -20.67
N GLY A 33 -9.49 13.97 -21.25
CA GLY A 33 -9.66 15.12 -22.14
C GLY A 33 -9.88 16.46 -21.43
N GLY A 34 -10.01 16.46 -20.10
CA GLY A 34 -10.13 17.65 -19.28
C GLY A 34 -8.83 18.46 -19.18
N PRO A 35 -8.88 19.66 -18.56
CA PRO A 35 -7.73 20.55 -18.40
C PRO A 35 -6.48 19.89 -17.80
N LEU A 36 -6.65 18.94 -16.87
CA LEU A 36 -5.53 18.24 -16.25
C LEU A 36 -4.90 17.17 -17.15
N LYS A 37 -5.52 16.81 -18.28
CA LYS A 37 -5.08 15.73 -19.19
C LYS A 37 -4.52 14.52 -18.43
N PRO A 38 -5.35 13.87 -17.59
CA PRO A 38 -4.91 12.77 -16.71
C PRO A 38 -4.15 11.67 -17.46
N GLU A 39 -4.47 11.44 -18.72
CA GLU A 39 -3.84 10.44 -19.59
C GLU A 39 -2.36 10.69 -19.80
N VAL A 40 -1.91 11.95 -19.70
CA VAL A 40 -0.51 12.32 -19.86
C VAL A 40 0.09 12.67 -18.51
N THR A 41 -0.55 13.58 -17.77
CA THR A 41 -0.01 14.09 -16.51
C THR A 41 0.07 13.01 -15.45
N ILE A 42 -0.86 12.05 -15.43
CA ILE A 42 -0.81 10.99 -14.43
C ILE A 42 0.03 9.84 -14.91
N ALA A 43 -0.29 9.29 -16.08
CA ALA A 43 0.36 8.08 -16.59
C ALA A 43 1.88 8.22 -16.65
N TYR A 44 2.39 9.40 -17.02
CA TYR A 44 3.83 9.62 -17.21
C TYR A 44 4.45 10.51 -16.14
N VAL A 45 3.83 11.61 -15.73
CA VAL A 45 4.48 12.55 -14.79
C VAL A 45 4.26 12.13 -13.35
N ALA A 46 3.01 11.94 -12.92
CA ALA A 46 2.68 11.63 -11.54
C ALA A 46 3.24 10.28 -11.10
N VAL A 47 3.07 9.24 -11.94
CA VAL A 47 3.59 7.91 -11.65
C VAL A 47 5.12 7.91 -11.58
N SER A 48 5.81 8.43 -12.60
CA SER A 48 7.27 8.45 -12.58
C SER A 48 7.83 9.31 -11.46
N LEU A 49 7.17 10.43 -11.11
CA LEU A 49 7.57 11.26 -9.96
C LEU A 49 7.44 10.48 -8.64
N ILE A 50 6.36 9.71 -8.44
CA ILE A 50 6.19 8.87 -7.24
C ILE A 50 7.31 7.84 -7.14
N PHE A 51 7.62 7.12 -8.23
CA PHE A 51 8.64 6.07 -8.20
C PHE A 51 10.07 6.61 -8.15
N PHE A 52 10.36 7.73 -8.82
CA PHE A 52 11.62 8.46 -8.69
C PHE A 52 11.83 8.95 -7.25
N ASN A 53 10.81 9.54 -6.65
CA ASN A 53 10.84 9.99 -5.26
C ASN A 53 10.98 8.83 -4.27
N SER A 54 10.34 7.70 -4.56
CA SER A 54 10.53 6.45 -3.81
C SER A 54 11.99 5.99 -3.90
N GLY A 55 12.58 5.99 -5.11
CA GLY A 55 14.00 5.76 -5.33
C GLY A 55 14.88 6.71 -4.52
N LEU A 56 14.62 8.02 -4.53
CA LEU A 56 15.39 8.98 -3.73
C LEU A 56 15.26 8.76 -2.21
N SER A 57 14.15 8.20 -1.73
CA SER A 57 13.90 8.02 -0.30
C SER A 57 14.58 6.79 0.31
N LEU A 58 14.82 5.75 -0.48
CA LEU A 58 15.36 4.46 -0.02
C LEU A 58 16.87 4.57 0.25
N LYS A 59 17.30 4.37 1.50
CA LYS A 59 18.74 4.36 1.82
C LYS A 59 19.33 3.01 1.46
N THR A 60 20.37 2.98 0.63
CA THR A 60 21.06 1.75 0.23
C THR A 60 21.64 0.99 1.43
N GLU A 61 22.03 1.71 2.48
CA GLU A 61 22.53 1.14 3.74
C GLU A 61 21.47 0.36 4.51
N GLU A 62 20.23 0.84 4.45
CA GLU A 62 19.08 0.11 5.00
C GLU A 62 18.90 -1.19 4.23
N LEU A 63 19.11 -1.25 2.90
CA LEU A 63 19.10 -2.51 2.14
C LEU A 63 20.27 -3.45 2.48
N THR A 64 21.45 -2.94 2.80
CA THR A 64 22.63 -3.79 3.07
C THR A 64 22.70 -4.32 4.51
N SER A 65 22.05 -3.66 5.48
CA SER A 65 21.97 -4.12 6.89
C SER A 65 21.06 -5.36 7.10
N ALA A 66 20.55 -5.95 6.00
CA ALA A 66 19.58 -7.05 5.92
C ALA A 66 19.94 -8.36 6.64
N LEU A 67 21.22 -8.55 6.99
CA LEU A 67 21.74 -9.89 7.25
C LEU A 67 21.55 -10.38 8.69
N LEU A 68 21.14 -9.52 9.63
CA LEU A 68 21.08 -9.89 11.06
C LEU A 68 19.76 -10.59 11.46
N HIS A 69 18.67 -10.46 10.70
CA HIS A 69 17.35 -11.05 11.04
C HIS A 69 16.65 -11.71 9.85
N PHE A 70 17.37 -12.54 9.07
CA PHE A 70 16.86 -13.13 7.83
C PHE A 70 15.49 -13.83 7.96
N ARG A 71 15.23 -14.52 9.09
CA ARG A 71 13.96 -15.25 9.32
C ARG A 71 12.76 -14.30 9.36
N LEU A 72 12.92 -13.15 10.00
CA LEU A 72 11.88 -12.13 10.10
C LEU A 72 11.60 -11.55 8.72
N HIS A 73 12.65 -11.16 8.00
CA HIS A 73 12.52 -10.57 6.68
C HIS A 73 11.86 -11.54 5.70
N LEU A 74 12.33 -12.79 5.66
CA LEU A 74 11.76 -13.82 4.78
C LEU A 74 10.28 -14.07 5.08
N PHE A 75 9.89 -14.11 6.36
CA PHE A 75 8.49 -14.24 6.76
C PHE A 75 7.65 -13.08 6.22
N VAL A 76 8.07 -11.84 6.48
CA VAL A 76 7.31 -10.64 6.09
C VAL A 76 7.14 -10.59 4.57
N GLN A 77 8.21 -10.82 3.80
CA GLN A 77 8.14 -10.78 2.34
C GLN A 77 7.27 -11.91 1.76
N SER A 78 7.45 -13.13 2.25
CA SER A 78 6.66 -14.29 1.81
C SER A 78 5.19 -14.12 2.18
N PHE A 79 4.90 -13.58 3.37
CA PHE A 79 3.53 -13.32 3.78
C PHE A 79 2.88 -12.26 2.86
N THR A 80 3.58 -11.16 2.62
CA THR A 80 3.03 -10.00 1.89
C THR A 80 2.83 -10.28 0.41
N LEU A 81 3.77 -10.96 -0.25
CA LEU A 81 3.82 -11.08 -1.71
C LEU A 81 3.47 -12.47 -2.23
N ILE A 82 3.32 -13.47 -1.36
CA ILE A 82 2.92 -14.82 -1.76
C ILE A 82 1.64 -15.22 -1.03
N PHE A 83 1.70 -15.37 0.30
CA PHE A 83 0.56 -15.86 1.08
C PHE A 83 -0.66 -14.96 0.97
N PHE A 84 -0.50 -13.64 1.16
CA PHE A 84 -1.60 -12.69 1.13
C PHE A 84 -2.33 -12.73 -0.23
N PRO A 85 -1.67 -12.55 -1.40
CA PRO A 85 -2.31 -12.68 -2.70
C PRO A 85 -3.05 -14.01 -2.90
N LEU A 86 -2.45 -15.13 -2.50
CA LEU A 86 -3.02 -16.48 -2.65
C LEU A 86 -4.24 -16.69 -1.74
N ALA A 87 -4.16 -16.26 -0.49
CA ALA A 87 -5.23 -16.39 0.48
C ALA A 87 -6.45 -15.55 0.08
N VAL A 88 -6.23 -14.32 -0.40
CA VAL A 88 -7.30 -13.49 -0.95
C VAL A 88 -7.86 -14.12 -2.23
N TRP A 89 -7.03 -14.62 -3.14
CA TRP A 89 -7.52 -15.29 -4.35
C TRP A 89 -8.44 -16.47 -4.01
N LEU A 90 -8.07 -17.29 -3.03
CA LEU A 90 -8.91 -18.39 -2.57
C LEU A 90 -10.23 -17.89 -1.96
N LEU A 91 -10.18 -16.84 -1.13
CA LEU A 91 -11.36 -16.21 -0.57
C LEU A 91 -12.28 -15.68 -1.68
N LEU A 92 -11.72 -15.06 -2.73
CA LEU A 92 -12.48 -14.51 -3.83
C LEU A 92 -13.17 -15.59 -4.67
N LYS A 93 -12.65 -16.82 -4.75
CA LYS A 93 -13.39 -17.94 -5.37
C LYS A 93 -14.69 -18.26 -4.65
N LEU A 94 -14.71 -18.12 -3.32
CA LEU A 94 -15.92 -18.31 -2.51
C LEU A 94 -16.86 -17.10 -2.66
N LEU A 95 -16.30 -15.89 -2.61
CA LEU A 95 -17.08 -14.65 -2.76
C LEU A 95 -17.65 -14.46 -4.17
N ALA A 96 -17.04 -15.04 -5.20
CA ALA A 96 -17.57 -15.02 -6.56
C ALA A 96 -18.93 -15.72 -6.70
N LEU A 97 -19.33 -16.54 -5.72
CA LEU A 97 -20.65 -17.16 -5.64
C LEU A 97 -21.72 -16.24 -5.03
N THR A 98 -21.32 -15.07 -4.55
CA THR A 98 -22.21 -14.07 -3.94
C THR A 98 -22.57 -12.97 -4.93
N ALA A 99 -23.53 -12.11 -4.58
CA ALA A 99 -23.96 -10.98 -5.41
C ALA A 99 -23.01 -9.76 -5.39
N ILE A 100 -21.75 -9.92 -4.96
CA ILE A 100 -20.77 -8.83 -4.93
C ILE A 100 -20.29 -8.54 -6.35
N ASP A 101 -20.21 -7.24 -6.69
CA ASP A 101 -19.71 -6.78 -7.97
C ASP A 101 -18.31 -7.35 -8.30
N GLN A 102 -18.18 -7.89 -9.51
CA GLN A 102 -16.97 -8.60 -9.94
C GLN A 102 -15.74 -7.66 -10.03
N TRP A 103 -15.93 -6.38 -10.32
CA TRP A 103 -14.85 -5.41 -10.38
C TRP A 103 -14.34 -5.03 -9.00
N LEU A 104 -15.23 -4.99 -8.00
CA LEU A 104 -14.83 -4.86 -6.59
C LEU A 104 -14.04 -6.09 -6.12
N LEU A 105 -14.43 -7.31 -6.52
CA LEU A 105 -13.65 -8.53 -6.23
C LEU A 105 -12.26 -8.47 -6.89
N ARG A 106 -12.17 -8.01 -8.15
CA ARG A 106 -10.87 -7.77 -8.82
C ARG A 106 -10.04 -6.70 -8.13
N GLY A 107 -10.69 -5.66 -7.61
CA GLY A 107 -10.04 -4.65 -6.77
C GLY A 107 -9.46 -5.25 -5.49
N LEU A 108 -10.19 -6.13 -4.81
CA LEU A 108 -9.68 -6.86 -3.62
C LEU A 108 -8.46 -7.73 -3.96
N GLN A 109 -8.47 -8.45 -5.09
CA GLN A 109 -7.30 -9.18 -5.57
C GLN A 109 -6.13 -8.23 -5.87
N THR A 110 -6.44 -7.04 -6.39
CA THR A 110 -5.40 -6.07 -6.70
C THR A 110 -4.73 -5.56 -5.42
N VAL A 111 -5.51 -5.23 -4.39
CA VAL A 111 -5.00 -4.84 -3.07
C VAL A 111 -4.09 -5.91 -2.48
N SER A 112 -4.48 -7.18 -2.58
CA SER A 112 -3.70 -8.29 -2.02
C SER A 112 -2.34 -8.45 -2.67
N CYS A 113 -2.18 -8.06 -3.94
CA CYS A 113 -0.91 -8.07 -4.67
C CYS A 113 0.02 -6.90 -4.33
N MET A 114 -0.46 -5.88 -3.62
CA MET A 114 0.33 -4.66 -3.39
C MET A 114 1.52 -4.87 -2.46
N PRO A 115 2.63 -4.12 -2.65
CA PRO A 115 3.75 -4.11 -1.72
C PRO A 115 3.36 -3.53 -0.36
N PRO A 116 4.22 -3.74 0.67
CA PRO A 116 4.08 -3.02 1.93
C PRO A 116 4.33 -1.52 1.75
N PRO A 117 3.75 -0.65 2.60
CA PRO A 117 4.01 0.79 2.55
C PRO A 117 5.36 1.12 3.19
N VAL A 118 6.00 2.17 2.66
CA VAL A 118 7.30 2.68 3.17
C VAL A 118 7.19 3.31 4.56
N SER A 119 6.01 3.86 4.91
CA SER A 119 5.87 4.74 6.08
C SER A 119 4.88 4.25 7.15
N SER A 120 3.63 3.94 6.80
CA SER A 120 2.57 3.72 7.80
C SER A 120 2.85 2.54 8.74
N ALA A 121 3.40 1.43 8.22
CA ALA A 121 3.79 0.28 9.03
C ALA A 121 4.92 0.64 10.02
N VAL A 122 5.94 1.36 9.55
CA VAL A 122 7.08 1.82 10.36
C VAL A 122 6.62 2.74 11.50
N ILE A 123 5.75 3.71 11.19
CA ILE A 123 5.21 4.65 12.18
C ILE A 123 4.46 3.89 13.28
N LEU A 124 3.65 2.90 12.92
CA LEU A 124 2.89 2.10 13.89
C LEU A 124 3.79 1.18 14.71
N THR A 125 4.79 0.55 14.10
CA THR A 125 5.81 -0.23 14.83
C THR A 125 6.54 0.64 15.84
N LYS A 126 6.98 1.84 15.44
CA LYS A 126 7.61 2.82 16.33
C LYS A 126 6.67 3.28 17.44
N ALA A 127 5.40 3.53 17.10
CA ALA A 127 4.39 3.93 18.07
C ALA A 127 4.16 2.85 19.14
N VAL A 128 4.27 1.56 18.81
CA VAL A 128 4.23 0.49 19.82
C VAL A 128 5.53 0.41 20.63
N GLY A 129 6.67 0.78 20.04
CA GLY A 129 8.01 0.56 20.58
C GLY A 129 8.63 -0.76 20.13
N GLY A 130 8.17 -1.30 18.98
CA GLY A 130 8.68 -2.53 18.39
C GLY A 130 10.01 -2.34 17.65
N ASN A 131 10.42 -3.35 16.89
CA ASN A 131 11.67 -3.32 16.14
C ASN A 131 11.57 -2.36 14.92
N GLU A 132 11.85 -1.08 15.15
CA GLU A 132 11.79 -0.02 14.13
C GLU A 132 12.77 -0.29 12.98
N ALA A 133 13.96 -0.79 13.26
CA ALA A 133 14.96 -1.10 12.23
C ALA A 133 14.46 -2.20 11.27
N ALA A 134 13.90 -3.29 11.81
CA ALA A 134 13.33 -4.35 10.99
C ALA A 134 12.11 -3.88 10.19
N ALA A 135 11.30 -2.96 10.74
CA ALA A 135 10.18 -2.39 10.02
C ALA A 135 10.64 -1.52 8.85
N ILE A 136 11.60 -0.62 9.09
CA ILE A 136 12.21 0.22 8.03
C ILE A 136 12.76 -0.67 6.92
N PHE A 137 13.53 -1.70 7.28
CA PHE A 137 14.08 -2.66 6.33
C PHE A 137 12.99 -3.31 5.48
N ASN A 138 12.01 -3.95 6.12
CA ASN A 138 10.99 -4.71 5.39
C ASN A 138 10.07 -3.84 4.55
N SER A 139 9.75 -2.64 5.04
CA SER A 139 9.01 -1.65 4.28
C SER A 139 9.79 -1.18 3.05
N ALA A 140 11.08 -0.87 3.19
CA ALA A 140 11.94 -0.45 2.09
C ALA A 140 12.17 -1.59 1.08
N PHE A 141 12.67 -2.73 1.54
CA PHE A 141 12.98 -3.89 0.72
C PHE A 141 11.73 -4.48 0.08
N GLY A 142 10.62 -4.61 0.81
CA GLY A 142 9.38 -5.11 0.27
C GLY A 142 8.70 -4.17 -0.71
N SER A 143 8.83 -2.84 -0.51
CA SER A 143 8.42 -1.87 -1.52
C SER A 143 9.21 -2.03 -2.82
N PHE A 144 10.53 -2.19 -2.71
CA PHE A 144 11.39 -2.43 -3.86
C PHE A 144 11.07 -3.75 -4.56
N LEU A 145 10.92 -4.84 -3.81
CA LEU A 145 10.62 -6.16 -4.37
C LEU A 145 9.23 -6.20 -5.00
N GLY A 146 8.22 -5.62 -4.35
CA GLY A 146 6.87 -5.55 -4.90
C GLY A 146 6.74 -4.63 -6.10
N ILE A 147 7.62 -3.63 -6.28
CA ILE A 147 7.67 -2.87 -7.54
C ILE A 147 7.88 -3.78 -8.76
N ILE A 148 8.68 -4.84 -8.60
CA ILE A 148 8.97 -5.83 -9.64
C ILE A 148 7.91 -6.94 -9.63
N VAL A 149 7.55 -7.43 -8.44
CA VAL A 149 6.70 -8.64 -8.28
C VAL A 149 5.21 -8.35 -8.43
N THR A 150 4.70 -7.22 -7.95
CA THR A 150 3.27 -6.88 -8.00
C THR A 150 2.71 -6.88 -9.42
N PRO A 151 3.37 -6.28 -10.44
CA PRO A 151 2.97 -6.43 -11.85
C PRO A 151 2.71 -7.88 -12.27
N LEU A 152 3.65 -8.77 -11.95
CA LEU A 152 3.58 -10.18 -12.31
C LEU A 152 2.43 -10.88 -11.58
N LEU A 153 2.22 -10.57 -10.30
CA LEU A 153 1.08 -11.09 -9.54
C LEU A 153 -0.26 -10.60 -10.11
N LEU A 154 -0.36 -9.33 -10.47
CA LEU A 154 -1.58 -8.79 -11.07
C LEU A 154 -1.88 -9.48 -12.40
N LEU A 155 -0.86 -9.65 -13.26
CA LEU A 155 -1.02 -10.37 -14.51
C LEU A 155 -1.42 -11.84 -14.28
N LEU A 156 -0.83 -12.51 -13.30
CA LEU A 156 -1.14 -13.91 -12.97
C LEU A 156 -2.59 -14.07 -12.50
N PHE A 157 -3.07 -13.19 -11.61
CA PHE A 157 -4.39 -13.34 -11.00
C PHE A 157 -5.52 -12.68 -11.78
N LEU A 158 -5.25 -11.62 -12.55
CA LEU A 158 -6.27 -10.81 -13.24
C LEU A 158 -6.17 -10.93 -14.77
N GLY A 159 -5.02 -11.33 -15.32
CA GLY A 159 -4.72 -11.34 -16.76
C GLY A 159 -5.34 -12.48 -17.58
N SER A 160 -6.28 -13.24 -17.02
CA SER A 160 -6.90 -14.39 -17.71
C SER A 160 -8.15 -14.04 -18.52
N SER A 161 -8.59 -12.77 -18.58
CA SER A 161 -9.94 -12.43 -19.09
C SER A 161 -10.05 -11.69 -20.43
N SER A 162 -8.96 -11.22 -21.06
CA SER A 162 -9.07 -10.53 -22.36
C SER A 162 -7.70 -10.18 -22.92
N SER A 163 -7.47 -10.53 -24.19
CA SER A 163 -6.64 -9.91 -25.26
C SER A 163 -5.58 -8.81 -25.00
N VAL A 164 -5.12 -8.55 -23.78
CA VAL A 164 -4.14 -7.51 -23.50
C VAL A 164 -2.73 -8.10 -23.64
N PRO A 165 -1.90 -7.60 -24.57
CA PRO A 165 -0.58 -8.17 -24.82
C PRO A 165 0.33 -7.97 -23.60
N PHE A 166 0.61 -9.07 -22.88
CA PHE A 166 1.46 -9.10 -21.68
C PHE A 166 2.79 -8.35 -21.83
N SER A 167 3.37 -8.40 -23.04
CA SER A 167 4.64 -7.73 -23.36
C SER A 167 4.55 -6.20 -23.26
N SER A 168 3.42 -5.59 -23.68
CA SER A 168 3.27 -4.13 -23.64
C SER A 168 3.09 -3.60 -22.22
N ILE A 169 2.24 -4.27 -21.40
CA ILE A 169 2.06 -3.92 -19.98
C ILE A 169 3.40 -4.03 -19.24
N PHE A 170 4.15 -5.12 -19.46
CA PHE A 170 5.43 -5.32 -18.80
C PHE A 170 6.45 -4.25 -19.21
N SER A 171 6.56 -3.95 -20.51
CA SER A 171 7.46 -2.89 -21.01
C SER A 171 7.10 -1.53 -20.45
N GLN A 172 5.81 -1.20 -20.41
CA GLN A 172 5.32 0.07 -19.86
C GLN A 172 5.60 0.17 -18.37
N LEU A 173 5.29 -0.86 -17.57
CA LEU A 173 5.61 -0.89 -16.14
C LEU A 173 7.10 -0.76 -15.88
N PHE A 174 7.93 -1.44 -16.67
CA PHE A 174 9.37 -1.30 -16.54
C PHE A 174 9.82 0.15 -16.78
N MET A 175 9.31 0.80 -17.83
CA MET A 175 9.66 2.18 -18.18
C MET A 175 9.09 3.23 -17.23
N THR A 176 7.89 3.04 -16.67
CA THR A 176 7.24 4.04 -15.81
C THR A 176 7.51 3.84 -14.32
N VAL A 177 7.90 2.62 -13.91
CA VAL A 177 8.10 2.25 -12.52
C VAL A 177 9.58 1.97 -12.22
N VAL A 178 10.17 0.98 -12.91
CA VAL A 178 11.52 0.49 -12.60
C VAL A 178 12.58 1.52 -12.99
N VAL A 179 12.49 2.08 -14.20
CA VAL A 179 13.46 3.08 -14.69
C VAL A 179 13.49 4.33 -13.81
N PRO A 180 12.37 5.02 -13.48
CA PRO A 180 12.40 6.19 -12.61
C PRO A 180 12.93 5.86 -11.21
N LEU A 181 12.63 4.67 -10.68
CA LEU A 181 13.17 4.24 -9.41
C LEU A 181 14.69 4.08 -9.45
N ILE A 182 15.24 3.43 -10.48
CA ILE A 182 16.69 3.27 -10.66
C ILE A 182 17.34 4.64 -10.79
N LEU A 183 16.77 5.54 -11.61
CA LEU A 183 17.26 6.91 -11.74
C LEU A 183 17.22 7.64 -10.38
N GLY A 184 16.17 7.47 -9.58
CA GLY A 184 16.09 8.03 -8.24
C GLY A 184 17.19 7.51 -7.30
N GLN A 185 17.46 6.20 -7.33
CA GLN A 185 18.54 5.57 -6.55
C GLN A 185 19.94 6.05 -7.00
N VAL A 186 20.16 6.15 -8.31
CA VAL A 186 21.41 6.67 -8.87
C VAL A 186 21.58 8.15 -8.49
N CYS A 187 20.56 8.98 -8.64
CA CYS A 187 20.60 10.38 -8.19
C CYS A 187 20.85 10.50 -6.67
N ARG A 188 20.29 9.59 -5.87
CA ARG A 188 20.53 9.55 -4.42
C ARG A 188 22.00 9.31 -4.09
N SER A 189 22.68 8.40 -4.80
CA SER A 189 24.09 8.09 -4.52
C SER A 189 24.99 9.32 -4.72
N PHE A 190 24.70 10.16 -5.72
CA PHE A 190 25.41 11.41 -5.96
C PHE A 190 25.00 12.55 -5.03
N ALA A 191 23.70 12.66 -4.69
CA ALA A 191 23.16 13.77 -3.89
C ALA A 191 23.04 13.45 -2.39
N ARG A 192 23.68 12.37 -1.91
CA ARG A 192 23.48 11.80 -0.58
C ARG A 192 23.59 12.84 0.54
N GLU A 193 24.69 13.60 0.56
CA GLU A 193 24.98 14.58 1.60
C GLU A 193 23.95 15.73 1.61
N PHE A 194 23.53 16.20 0.42
CA PHE A 194 22.49 17.22 0.30
C PHE A 194 21.15 16.72 0.83
N LEU A 195 20.76 15.49 0.48
CA LEU A 195 19.51 14.86 0.92
C LEU A 195 19.48 14.64 2.43
N GLU A 196 20.59 14.20 3.02
CA GLU A 196 20.70 14.00 4.47
C GLU A 196 20.67 15.32 5.25
N ARG A 197 21.27 16.39 4.70
CA ARG A 197 21.25 17.74 5.29
C ARG A 197 19.87 18.41 5.19
N ARG A 198 19.23 18.36 4.02
CA ARG A 198 17.97 19.10 3.76
C ARG A 198 16.71 18.32 4.12
N LYS A 199 16.79 16.99 4.23
CA LYS A 199 15.66 16.10 4.56
C LYS A 199 14.39 16.47 3.78
N PRO A 200 14.44 16.47 2.44
CA PRO A 200 13.29 16.85 1.63
C PRO A 200 12.06 16.00 1.98
N PRO A 201 10.84 16.58 1.92
CA PRO A 201 9.63 15.93 2.38
C PRO A 201 9.08 14.96 1.33
N PHE A 202 9.87 13.96 0.95
CA PHE A 202 9.54 12.98 -0.07
C PHE A 202 8.15 12.37 0.14
N GLY A 203 7.82 11.98 1.38
CA GLY A 203 6.49 11.44 1.71
C GLY A 203 5.35 12.41 1.41
N THR A 204 5.50 13.70 1.76
CA THR A 204 4.47 14.73 1.49
C THR A 204 4.29 14.97 0.00
N VAL A 205 5.38 15.01 -0.77
CA VAL A 205 5.33 15.15 -2.23
C VAL A 205 4.59 13.96 -2.85
N SER A 206 4.96 12.72 -2.49
CA SER A 206 4.27 11.52 -2.95
C SER A 206 2.79 11.50 -2.55
N SER A 207 2.45 11.93 -1.34
CA SER A 207 1.06 12.03 -0.88
C SER A 207 0.26 13.09 -1.65
N ALA A 208 0.85 14.25 -1.96
CA ALA A 208 0.19 15.29 -2.75
C ALA A 208 -0.08 14.83 -4.20
N VAL A 209 0.92 14.21 -4.82
CA VAL A 209 0.77 13.61 -6.16
C VAL A 209 -0.30 12.52 -6.13
N LEU A 210 -0.32 11.67 -5.10
CA LEU A 210 -1.33 10.65 -4.92
C LEU A 210 -2.75 11.23 -4.76
N LEU A 211 -2.92 12.34 -4.03
CA LEU A 211 -4.22 13.02 -3.94
C LEU A 211 -4.72 13.49 -5.31
N MET A 212 -3.84 14.00 -6.18
CA MET A 212 -4.17 14.34 -7.56
C MET A 212 -4.58 13.10 -8.38
N ILE A 213 -3.89 11.97 -8.19
CA ILE A 213 -4.25 10.71 -8.84
C ILE A 213 -5.64 10.24 -8.38
N ILE A 214 -5.93 10.31 -7.07
CA ILE A 214 -7.23 9.95 -6.51
C ILE A 214 -8.33 10.86 -7.07
N TYR A 215 -8.10 12.18 -7.06
CA TYR A 215 -9.03 13.18 -7.60
C TYR A 215 -9.48 12.82 -9.02
N THR A 216 -8.54 12.70 -9.94
CA THR A 216 -8.82 12.38 -11.35
C THR A 216 -9.43 11.00 -11.55
N THR A 217 -9.02 9.98 -10.78
CA THR A 217 -9.66 8.66 -10.82
C THR A 217 -11.14 8.75 -10.45
N PHE A 218 -11.48 9.52 -9.41
CA PHE A 218 -12.88 9.71 -9.01
C PHE A 218 -13.65 10.62 -9.96
N CYS A 219 -13.01 11.59 -10.61
CA CYS A 219 -13.63 12.38 -11.67
C CYS A 219 -14.10 11.46 -12.80
N ASP A 220 -13.22 10.58 -13.28
CA ASP A 220 -13.58 9.55 -14.28
C ASP A 220 -14.71 8.64 -13.76
N THR A 221 -14.72 8.25 -12.47
CA THR A 221 -15.81 7.46 -11.89
C THR A 221 -17.15 8.19 -11.93
N PHE A 222 -17.21 9.42 -11.43
CA PHE A 222 -18.46 10.15 -11.24
C PHE A 222 -19.03 10.69 -12.56
N SER A 223 -18.18 10.86 -13.58
CA SER A 223 -18.63 11.19 -14.93
C SER A 223 -19.14 9.99 -15.73
N ASN A 224 -19.00 8.76 -15.22
CA ASN A 224 -19.40 7.56 -15.95
C ASN A 224 -20.75 7.04 -15.44
N PRO A 225 -21.87 7.27 -16.17
CA PRO A 225 -23.22 6.95 -15.69
C PRO A 225 -23.47 5.44 -15.55
N ASN A 226 -22.61 4.60 -16.14
CA ASN A 226 -22.71 3.14 -16.10
C ASN A 226 -22.14 2.52 -14.80
N ILE A 227 -21.57 3.33 -13.90
CA ILE A 227 -20.93 2.87 -12.66
C ILE A 227 -21.86 3.14 -11.47
N GLU A 228 -22.82 2.24 -11.24
CA GLU A 228 -23.65 2.26 -10.02
C GLU A 228 -22.97 1.50 -8.88
N LEU A 229 -22.29 2.23 -7.99
CA LEU A 229 -21.82 1.69 -6.73
C LEU A 229 -22.99 1.62 -5.73
N GLY A 230 -23.65 0.47 -5.67
CA GLY A 230 -24.66 0.19 -4.65
C GLY A 230 -24.10 0.39 -3.24
N PRO A 231 -24.75 1.16 -2.34
CA PRO A 231 -24.28 1.39 -0.97
C PRO A 231 -24.04 0.10 -0.19
N ILE A 232 -24.85 -0.93 -0.46
CA ILE A 232 -24.75 -2.26 0.16
C ILE A 232 -23.47 -2.97 -0.28
N SER A 233 -23.14 -2.95 -1.57
CA SER A 233 -21.90 -3.54 -2.10
C SER A 233 -20.65 -2.87 -1.51
N LEU A 234 -20.68 -1.54 -1.37
CA LEU A 234 -19.60 -0.79 -0.75
C LEU A 234 -19.44 -1.14 0.74
N LEU A 235 -20.55 -1.22 1.49
CA LEU A 235 -20.53 -1.64 2.89
C LEU A 235 -19.96 -3.05 3.04
N LEU A 236 -20.37 -4.00 2.19
CA LEU A 236 -19.83 -5.36 2.18
C LEU A 236 -18.32 -5.37 1.91
N VAL A 237 -17.83 -4.59 0.95
CA VAL A 237 -16.39 -4.48 0.66
C VAL A 237 -15.62 -3.93 1.87
N VAL A 238 -16.16 -2.91 2.55
CA VAL A 238 -15.55 -2.38 3.80
C VAL A 238 -15.45 -3.48 4.86
N LEU A 239 -16.53 -4.23 5.08
CA LEU A 239 -16.55 -5.33 6.05
C LEU A 239 -15.57 -6.44 5.70
N ILE A 240 -15.47 -6.81 4.42
CA ILE A 240 -14.51 -7.81 3.92
C ILE A 240 -13.07 -7.33 4.14
N ILE A 241 -12.75 -6.09 3.78
CA ILE A 241 -11.43 -5.50 3.98
C ILE A 241 -11.05 -5.49 5.46
N PHE A 242 -11.97 -5.07 6.33
CA PHE A 242 -11.75 -5.05 7.76
C PHE A 242 -11.51 -6.47 8.30
N SER A 243 -12.31 -7.43 7.84
CA SER A 243 -12.19 -8.84 8.21
C SER A 243 -10.85 -9.44 7.77
N ILE A 244 -10.40 -9.16 6.53
CA ILE A 244 -9.09 -9.59 6.01
C ILE A 244 -7.97 -8.99 6.85
N GLN A 245 -8.00 -7.68 7.08
CA GLN A 245 -6.96 -6.98 7.83
C GLN A 245 -6.83 -7.52 9.26
N VAL A 246 -7.95 -7.63 9.99
CA VAL A 246 -7.94 -8.17 11.36
C VAL A 246 -7.49 -9.62 11.38
N SER A 247 -8.00 -10.45 10.46
CA SER A 247 -7.65 -11.88 10.40
C SER A 247 -6.17 -12.09 10.12
N PHE A 248 -5.58 -11.31 9.21
CA PHE A 248 -4.16 -11.45 8.87
C PHE A 248 -3.25 -10.84 9.94
N MET A 249 -3.67 -9.76 10.61
CA MET A 249 -2.96 -9.24 11.78
C MET A 249 -2.96 -10.27 12.92
N LEU A 250 -4.10 -10.91 13.18
CA LEU A 250 -4.19 -11.98 14.17
C LEU A 250 -3.36 -13.20 13.77
N LEU A 251 -3.43 -13.63 12.51
CA LEU A 251 -2.67 -14.78 12.02
C LEU A 251 -1.15 -14.54 12.16
N THR A 252 -0.66 -13.39 11.71
CA THR A 252 0.76 -13.02 11.85
C THR A 252 1.18 -12.90 13.31
N PHE A 253 0.31 -12.40 14.18
CA PHE A 253 0.54 -12.38 15.63
C PHE A 253 0.63 -13.80 16.22
N VAL A 254 -0.31 -14.70 15.91
CA VAL A 254 -0.29 -16.08 16.39
C VAL A 254 0.93 -16.85 15.87
N LEU A 255 1.27 -16.71 14.59
CA LEU A 255 2.44 -17.37 14.01
C LEU A 255 3.76 -16.86 14.61
N SER A 256 3.87 -15.55 14.85
CA SER A 256 5.09 -14.98 15.43
C SER A 256 5.22 -15.24 16.93
N THR A 257 4.12 -15.45 17.66
CA THR A 257 4.13 -15.73 19.11
C THR A 257 4.08 -17.22 19.47
N ARG A 258 3.98 -18.10 18.47
CA ARG A 258 3.99 -19.56 18.65
C ARG A 258 5.28 -20.01 19.33
N ALA A 259 5.17 -20.99 20.23
CA ALA A 259 6.33 -21.63 20.84
C ALA A 259 7.28 -22.16 19.75
N GLY A 260 8.57 -21.78 19.82
CA GLY A 260 9.60 -22.16 18.85
C GLY A 260 9.79 -21.21 17.66
N SER A 261 9.03 -20.10 17.56
CA SER A 261 9.20 -19.12 16.48
C SER A 261 10.55 -18.40 16.52
N GLY A 262 11.12 -18.22 17.73
CA GLY A 262 12.40 -17.55 17.95
C GLY A 262 12.36 -16.03 17.75
N PHE A 263 11.18 -15.43 17.58
CA PHE A 263 11.02 -13.98 17.43
C PHE A 263 10.89 -13.28 18.78
N SER A 264 11.50 -12.11 18.91
CA SER A 264 11.30 -11.27 20.09
C SER A 264 9.91 -10.61 20.05
N PRO A 265 9.37 -10.14 21.20
CA PRO A 265 8.12 -9.38 21.20
C PRO A 265 8.18 -8.14 20.31
N ALA A 266 9.35 -7.49 20.21
CA ALA A 266 9.55 -6.33 19.33
C ALA A 266 9.51 -6.71 17.83
N ASP A 267 10.00 -7.91 17.48
CA ASP A 267 9.94 -8.46 16.12
C ASP A 267 8.51 -8.80 15.72
N THR A 268 7.73 -9.40 16.62
CA THR A 268 6.29 -9.67 16.40
C THR A 268 5.55 -8.40 15.99
N VAL A 269 5.80 -7.28 16.64
CA VAL A 269 5.19 -5.99 16.30
C VAL A 269 5.54 -5.56 14.88
N ALA A 270 6.81 -5.68 14.49
CA ALA A 270 7.24 -5.37 13.12
C ALA A 270 6.58 -6.32 12.11
N MET A 271 6.51 -7.62 12.41
CA MET A 271 5.90 -8.63 11.53
C MET A 271 4.40 -8.35 11.30
N VAL A 272 3.64 -8.06 12.35
CA VAL A 272 2.19 -7.82 12.26
C VAL A 272 1.89 -6.64 11.33
N PHE A 273 2.56 -5.50 11.52
CA PHE A 273 2.30 -4.32 10.70
C PHE A 273 2.92 -4.44 9.29
N CYS A 274 4.17 -4.90 9.17
CA CYS A 274 4.84 -4.93 7.86
C CYS A 274 4.29 -5.99 6.92
N SER A 275 3.71 -7.09 7.44
CA SER A 275 3.19 -8.17 6.60
C SER A 275 1.76 -7.91 6.08
N THR A 276 0.99 -7.12 6.83
CA THR A 276 -0.45 -6.92 6.56
C THR A 276 -0.73 -5.58 5.90
N HIS A 277 0.13 -4.58 6.08
CA HIS A 277 -0.11 -3.29 5.47
C HIS A 277 0.22 -3.31 3.97
N LYS A 278 -0.59 -2.59 3.19
CA LYS A 278 -0.48 -2.46 1.73
C LYS A 278 -0.32 -0.99 1.32
N SER A 279 0.50 -0.77 0.28
CA SER A 279 0.88 0.56 -0.18
C SER A 279 -0.14 1.13 -1.17
N LEU A 280 -0.83 2.19 -0.76
CA LEU A 280 -1.70 2.98 -1.64
C LEU A 280 -0.87 3.80 -2.64
N THR A 281 0.24 4.39 -2.17
CA THR A 281 1.13 5.25 -2.96
C THR A 281 1.74 4.53 -4.14
N LEU A 282 2.11 3.27 -3.98
CA LEU A 282 2.62 2.46 -5.10
C LEU A 282 1.48 1.79 -5.88
N GLY A 283 0.38 1.45 -5.21
CA GLY A 283 -0.68 0.65 -5.83
C GLY A 283 -1.59 1.37 -6.81
N ILE A 284 -1.98 2.63 -6.57
CA ILE A 284 -2.81 3.36 -7.53
C ILE A 284 -2.06 3.62 -8.86
N PRO A 285 -0.78 4.06 -8.85
CA PRO A 285 0.00 4.15 -10.08
C PRO A 285 0.07 2.83 -10.86
N MET A 286 0.32 1.71 -10.16
CA MET A 286 0.37 0.39 -10.79
C MET A 286 -0.97 -0.01 -11.41
N LEU A 287 -2.08 0.24 -10.70
CA LEU A 287 -3.42 0.02 -11.20
C LEU A 287 -3.70 0.80 -12.49
N LYS A 288 -3.34 2.08 -12.54
CA LYS A 288 -3.55 2.92 -13.72
C LYS A 288 -2.81 2.42 -14.95
N ILE A 289 -1.64 1.81 -14.77
CA ILE A 289 -0.85 1.27 -15.88
C ILE A 289 -1.38 -0.11 -16.31
N VAL A 290 -1.63 -1.01 -15.36
CA VAL A 290 -2.09 -2.38 -15.68
C VAL A 290 -3.49 -2.36 -16.31
N PHE A 291 -4.36 -1.47 -15.82
CA PHE A 291 -5.73 -1.33 -16.29
C PHE A 291 -5.93 -0.03 -17.08
N GLU A 292 -4.88 0.44 -17.77
CA GLU A 292 -5.00 1.60 -18.65
C GLU A 292 -6.07 1.34 -19.72
N GLY A 293 -6.98 2.30 -19.91
CA GLY A 293 -8.06 2.18 -20.89
C GLY A 293 -9.25 1.31 -20.45
N TYR A 294 -9.20 0.63 -19.30
CA TYR A 294 -10.37 -0.09 -18.79
C TYR A 294 -11.42 0.87 -18.22
N GLU A 295 -12.67 0.71 -18.64
CA GLU A 295 -13.81 1.54 -18.20
C GLU A 295 -14.07 1.46 -16.69
N HIS A 296 -13.69 0.35 -16.05
CA HIS A 296 -13.94 0.07 -14.63
C HIS A 296 -12.70 0.28 -13.72
N LEU A 297 -11.65 0.95 -14.19
CA LEU A 297 -10.43 1.22 -13.41
C LEU A 297 -10.73 1.89 -12.05
N SER A 298 -11.72 2.78 -12.04
CA SER A 298 -12.25 3.43 -10.84
C SER A 298 -12.75 2.44 -9.79
N LEU A 299 -13.61 1.50 -10.19
CA LEU A 299 -14.16 0.45 -9.32
C LEU A 299 -13.07 -0.46 -8.75
N ILE A 300 -12.10 -0.85 -9.59
CA ILE A 300 -10.97 -1.69 -9.17
C ILE A 300 -10.10 -0.94 -8.14
N SER A 301 -10.05 0.40 -8.19
CA SER A 301 -9.28 1.23 -7.25
C SER A 301 -9.95 1.39 -5.88
N VAL A 302 -11.28 1.26 -5.79
CA VAL A 302 -12.06 1.50 -4.56
C VAL A 302 -11.58 0.65 -3.37
N PRO A 303 -11.40 -0.68 -3.50
CA PRO A 303 -10.91 -1.49 -2.38
C PRO A 303 -9.56 -1.02 -1.83
N LEU A 304 -8.64 -0.54 -2.68
CA LEU A 304 -7.33 -0.05 -2.24
C LEU A 304 -7.45 1.25 -1.44
N LEU A 305 -8.36 2.12 -1.86
CA LEU A 305 -8.66 3.39 -1.20
C LEU A 305 -9.36 3.19 0.15
N ILE A 306 -10.12 2.11 0.30
CA ILE A 306 -10.73 1.72 1.58
C ILE A 306 -9.71 1.03 2.48
N TYR A 307 -8.88 0.14 1.92
CA TYR A 307 -7.90 -0.65 2.68
C TYR A 307 -6.90 0.24 3.41
N HIS A 308 -6.36 1.25 2.73
CA HIS A 308 -5.30 2.09 3.27
C HIS A 308 -5.65 2.89 4.54
N PRO A 309 -6.78 3.61 4.64
CA PRO A 309 -7.20 4.22 5.90
C PRO A 309 -7.62 3.16 6.93
N SER A 310 -8.26 2.06 6.50
CA SER A 310 -8.69 0.99 7.40
C SER A 310 -7.53 0.34 8.16
N GLN A 311 -6.42 0.02 7.48
CA GLN A 311 -5.22 -0.53 8.12
C GLN A 311 -4.56 0.45 9.10
N ILE A 312 -4.58 1.76 8.80
CA ILE A 312 -3.97 2.78 9.67
C ILE A 312 -4.84 2.97 10.92
N LEU A 313 -6.16 3.05 10.74
CA LEU A 313 -7.12 3.16 11.83
C LEU A 313 -7.03 1.96 12.76
N LEU A 314 -7.13 0.75 12.20
CA LEU A 314 -7.00 -0.51 12.95
C LEU A 314 -5.66 -0.60 13.68
N GLY A 315 -4.58 -0.32 12.97
CA GLY A 315 -3.24 -0.33 13.57
C GLY A 315 -3.14 0.65 14.73
N SER A 316 -3.63 1.88 14.56
CA SER A 316 -3.60 2.93 15.58
C SER A 316 -4.43 2.57 16.82
N ILE A 317 -5.62 1.99 16.64
CA ILE A 317 -6.48 1.51 17.73
C ILE A 317 -5.78 0.38 18.51
N LEU A 318 -5.04 -0.49 17.83
CA LEU A 318 -4.36 -1.62 18.44
C LEU A 318 -3.02 -1.26 19.11
N VAL A 319 -2.44 -0.07 18.84
CA VAL A 319 -1.15 0.36 19.42
C VAL A 319 -1.10 0.18 20.95
N PRO A 320 -2.07 0.68 21.75
CA PRO A 320 -2.01 0.55 23.22
C PRO A 320 -2.04 -0.90 23.68
N THR A 321 -2.90 -1.72 23.08
CA THR A 321 -3.08 -3.14 23.42
C THR A 321 -1.81 -3.94 23.11
N ILE A 322 -1.24 -3.76 21.91
CA ILE A 322 -0.02 -4.45 21.49
C ILE A 322 1.16 -3.98 22.37
N ARG A 323 1.24 -2.70 22.72
CA ARG A 323 2.28 -2.17 23.62
C ARG A 323 2.20 -2.79 25.02
N SER A 324 1.00 -2.90 25.59
CA SER A 324 0.78 -3.55 26.89
C SER A 324 1.21 -5.02 26.88
N TRP A 325 0.83 -5.75 25.82
CA TRP A 325 1.26 -7.13 25.61
C TRP A 325 2.79 -7.26 25.50
N MET A 326 3.43 -6.42 24.68
CA MET A 326 4.87 -6.46 24.43
C MET A 326 5.67 -6.20 25.71
N THR A 327 5.31 -5.16 26.46
CA THR A 327 5.99 -4.81 27.71
C THR A 327 5.83 -5.91 28.77
N THR A 328 4.66 -6.54 28.86
CA THR A 328 4.42 -7.69 29.76
C THR A 328 5.33 -8.87 29.40
N ARG A 329 5.41 -9.24 28.11
CA ARG A 329 6.27 -10.33 27.64
C ARG A 329 7.76 -10.06 27.82
N GLN A 330 8.20 -8.82 27.60
CA GLN A 330 9.60 -8.43 27.82
C GLN A 330 9.97 -8.54 29.30
N LYS A 331 9.11 -8.10 30.22
CA LYS A 331 9.32 -8.28 31.67
C LYS A 331 9.41 -9.74 32.06
N SER A 332 8.51 -10.59 31.57
CA SER A 332 8.58 -12.05 31.83
C SER A 332 9.86 -12.69 31.30
N SER A 333 10.35 -12.27 30.13
CA SER A 333 11.61 -12.77 29.58
C SER A 333 12.84 -12.33 30.36
N LEU A 334 12.80 -11.16 31.02
CA LEU A 334 13.88 -10.67 31.88
C LEU A 334 13.92 -11.41 33.23
N LEU A 335 12.76 -11.82 33.75
CA LEU A 335 12.67 -12.59 35.00
C LEU A 335 13.09 -14.06 34.86
N LEU A 336 13.12 -14.58 33.62
CA LEU A 336 13.53 -15.95 33.31
C LEU A 336 15.03 -16.08 32.95
N ARG A 337 15.76 -14.96 32.87
CA ARG A 337 17.21 -14.91 32.65
C ARG A 337 17.92 -14.58 33.95
#